data_AF-A0A8S9MF38-F1
#
_entry.id   AF-A0A8S9MF38-F1
#
_cell.length_a   1.000
_cell.length_b   1.000
_cell.length_c   1.000
_cell.angle_alpha   90.00
_cell.angle_beta   90.00
_cell.angle_gamma   90.00
#
_symmetry.space_group_name_H-M   'P 1'
#
loop_
_entity.id
_entity.type
_entity.pdbx_description
1 polymer ?
#
loop_
_entity_poly.entity_id
_entity_poly.type
_entity_poly.pdbx_seq_one_letter_code
_entity_poly.pdbx_strand_id
1 'polypeptide(L)' 'MSPFLLKFYGRIEAVDGRIKGVAHNAKLVDSGLMVALLIQTLAMFGSETCICITPFGIHEEAQMAVVMMYEFHRKL' A
#
# COMPACT_ATOMS: atom_id res chain seq x y z
N MET A 1 -5.68 3.47 -13.58
CA MET A 1 -5.78 3.57 -12.11
C MET A 1 -7.15 4.12 -11.76
N SER A 2 -7.92 3.38 -10.96
CA SER A 2 -9.28 3.75 -10.55
C SER A 2 -9.24 4.94 -9.57
N PRO A 3 -10.04 6.01 -9.77
CA PRO A 3 -9.97 7.25 -8.99
C PRO A 3 -10.62 7.17 -7.58
N PHE A 4 -11.10 6.00 -7.15
CA PHE A 4 -11.95 5.90 -5.95
C PHE A 4 -11.21 5.62 -4.62
N LEU A 5 -9.87 5.49 -4.61
CA LEU A 5 -9.13 5.13 -3.39
C LEU A 5 -8.44 6.31 -2.66
N LEU A 6 -8.44 7.52 -3.21
CA LEU A 6 -7.60 8.63 -2.73
C LEU A 6 -8.42 9.83 -2.22
N LYS A 7 -9.29 9.63 -1.23
CA LYS A 7 -10.05 10.77 -0.69
C LYS A 7 -10.30 10.68 0.80
N PHE A 8 -9.28 10.87 1.63
CA PHE A 8 -9.39 11.54 2.94
C PHE A 8 -8.01 12.06 3.37
N TYR A 9 -7.87 13.40 3.47
CA TYR A 9 -6.65 14.08 3.89
C TYR A 9 -6.77 14.40 5.40
N GLY A 10 -5.95 13.74 6.23
CA GLY A 10 -5.84 14.00 7.66
C GLY A 10 -4.39 14.31 8.02
N ARG A 11 -4.15 15.45 8.68
CA ARG A 11 -2.84 16.01 9.08
C ARG A 11 -1.98 14.97 9.83
N ILE A 12 -0.79 14.65 9.33
CA ILE A 12 0.15 13.73 10.01
C ILE A 12 1.09 14.48 10.95
N GLU A 13 1.15 14.01 12.19
CA GLU A 13 2.27 14.24 13.11
C GLU A 13 3.16 12.99 13.14
N ALA A 14 4.26 12.99 12.37
CA ALA A 14 5.26 11.94 12.46
C ALA A 14 6.06 12.13 13.76
N VAL A 15 5.94 11.19 14.70
CA VAL A 15 6.77 11.14 15.90
C VAL A 15 7.70 9.94 15.73
N ASP A 16 9.01 10.18 15.83
CA ASP A 16 10.06 9.14 15.76
C ASP A 16 10.16 8.39 14.41
N GLY A 17 9.88 9.08 13.30
CA GLY A 17 9.95 8.51 11.94
C GLY A 17 8.84 7.51 11.59
N ARG A 18 7.93 7.22 12.53
CA ARG A 18 6.75 6.37 12.29
C ARG A 18 5.58 7.21 11.79
N ILE A 19 5.01 6.78 10.66
CA ILE A 19 3.77 7.35 10.12
C ILE A 19 2.61 6.91 11.03
N LYS A 20 1.97 7.85 11.73
CA LYS A 20 0.78 7.57 12.54
C LYS A 20 -0.44 7.34 11.64
N GLY A 21 -1.37 6.48 12.09
CA GLY A 21 -2.64 6.26 11.40
C GLY A 21 -2.60 5.26 10.25
N VAL A 22 -1.46 4.62 9.97
CA VAL A 22 -1.38 3.48 9.04
C VAL A 22 -2.24 2.34 9.59
N ALA A 23 -3.06 1.75 8.73
CA ALA A 23 -3.95 0.67 9.12
C ALA A 23 -3.17 -0.55 9.65
N HIS A 24 -3.65 -1.13 10.75
CA HIS A 24 -3.06 -2.33 11.32
C HIS A 24 -3.39 -3.55 10.47
N ASN A 25 -2.36 -4.24 9.98
CA ASN A 25 -2.53 -5.52 9.31
C ASN A 25 -2.59 -6.66 10.34
N ALA A 26 -3.77 -7.29 10.48
CA ALA A 26 -3.98 -8.41 11.40
C ALA A 26 -3.47 -9.76 10.86
N LYS A 27 -3.16 -9.85 9.56
CA LYS A 27 -2.77 -11.11 8.90
C LYS A 27 -1.28 -11.08 8.57
N LEU A 28 -0.51 -11.93 9.25
CA LEU A 28 0.94 -12.01 9.04
C LEU A 28 1.33 -12.36 7.60
N VAL A 29 0.54 -13.17 6.91
CA VAL A 29 0.78 -13.55 5.50
C VAL A 29 0.77 -12.35 4.54
N ASP A 30 0.04 -11.30 4.89
CA ASP A 30 -0.15 -10.09 4.07
C ASP A 30 0.95 -9.05 4.28
N SER A 31 1.87 -9.29 5.24
CA SER A 31 2.86 -8.30 5.67
C SER A 31 3.81 -7.86 4.56
N GLY A 32 4.28 -8.79 3.74
CA GLY A 32 5.22 -8.48 2.66
C GLY A 32 4.63 -7.55 1.61
N LEU A 33 3.40 -7.84 1.17
CA LEU A 33 2.70 -7.00 0.20
C LEU A 33 2.34 -5.63 0.80
N MET A 34 1.91 -5.61 2.07
CA MET A 34 1.61 -4.36 2.75
C MET A 34 2.83 -3.43 2.85
N VAL A 35 4.02 -3.99 3.09
CA VAL A 35 5.28 -3.23 3.08
C VAL A 35 5.59 -2.71 1.67
N ALA A 36 5.43 -3.54 0.64
CA ALA A 36 5.67 -3.11 -0.74
C ALA A 36 4.77 -1.92 -1.13
N LEU A 37 3.47 -1.99 -0.78
CA LEU A 37 2.50 -0.92 -1.02
C LEU A 37 2.85 0.36 -0.25
N LEU A 38 3.29 0.25 1.02
CA LEU A 38 3.74 1.40 1.81
C LEU A 38 4.97 2.07 1.19
N ILE A 39 5.98 1.29 0.77
CA ILE A 39 7.19 1.83 0.15
C ILE A 39 6.84 2.53 -1.17
N GLN A 40 6.02 1.90 -2.01
CA GLN A 40 5.59 2.47 -3.30
C GLN A 40 4.78 3.76 -3.09
N THR A 41 3.84 3.75 -2.15
CA THR A 41 2.99 4.91 -1.85
C THR A 41 3.81 6.06 -1.29
N LEU A 42 4.73 5.76 -0.36
CA LEU A 42 5.66 6.73 0.20
C LEU A 42 6.53 7.37 -0.89
N ALA A 43 7.07 6.57 -1.82
CA ALA A 43 7.94 7.05 -2.89
C ALA A 43 7.19 7.89 -3.95
N MET A 44 5.94 7.55 -4.27
CA MET A 44 5.17 8.21 -5.32
C MET A 44 4.35 9.40 -4.83
N PHE A 45 3.78 9.31 -3.62
CA PHE A 45 2.77 10.24 -3.14
C PHE A 45 3.10 10.88 -1.79
N GLY A 46 4.13 10.36 -1.10
CA GLY A 46 4.57 10.84 0.20
C GLY A 46 3.91 10.15 1.38
N SER A 47 4.32 10.52 2.60
CA SER A 47 3.87 9.89 3.85
C SER A 47 2.38 10.11 4.14
N GLU A 48 1.84 11.26 3.74
CA GLU A 48 0.42 11.63 3.92
C GLU A 48 -0.53 10.62 3.29
N THR A 49 -0.11 9.95 2.24
CA THR A 49 -0.96 9.03 1.49
C THR A 49 -0.89 7.60 2.01
N CYS A 50 0.11 7.29 2.85
CA CYS A 50 0.30 5.95 3.43
C CYS A 50 -0.84 5.56 4.40
N ILE A 51 -1.51 6.54 5.02
CA ILE A 51 -2.66 6.30 5.91
C ILE A 51 -3.91 5.83 5.14
N CYS A 52 -3.97 6.07 3.84
CA CYS A 52 -5.09 5.65 2.99
C CYS A 52 -5.04 4.16 2.63
N ILE A 53 -3.92 3.47 2.89
CA ILE A 53 -3.80 2.05 2.58
C ILE A 53 -4.55 1.26 3.64
N THR A 54 -5.52 0.47 3.20
CA THR A 54 -6.35 -0.36 4.07
C THR A 54 -6.09 -1.85 3.82
N PRO A 55 -6.16 -2.70 4.86
CA PRO A 55 -5.91 -4.13 4.71
C PRO A 55 -7.04 -4.88 3.98
N PHE A 56 -8.19 -4.24 3.78
CA PHE A 56 -9.39 -4.89 3.23
C PHE A 56 -9.29 -5.24 1.73
N GLY A 57 -8.28 -4.74 1.01
CA GLY A 57 -8.06 -5.02 -0.42
C GLY A 57 -6.72 -5.69 -0.75
N ILE A 58 -5.98 -6.15 0.27
CA ILE A 58 -4.63 -6.71 0.05
C ILE A 58 -4.69 -7.99 -0.79
N HIS A 59 -5.75 -8.78 -0.65
CA HIS A 59 -5.86 -10.04 -1.38
C HIS A 59 -6.01 -9.82 -2.89
N GLU A 60 -6.87 -8.88 -3.28
CA GLU A 60 -7.09 -8.47 -4.67
C GLU A 60 -5.80 -7.86 -5.26
N GLU A 61 -5.13 -7.00 -4.48
CA GLU A 61 -3.85 -6.41 -4.88
C GLU A 61 -2.77 -7.49 -5.05
N ALA A 62 -2.75 -8.52 -4.20
CA ALA A 62 -1.83 -9.66 -4.33
C ALA A 62 -2.05 -10.40 -5.65
N GLN A 63 -3.31 -10.65 -6.01
CA GLN A 63 -3.64 -11.30 -7.27
C GLN A 63 -3.18 -10.47 -8.47
N MET A 64 -3.42 -9.15 -8.46
CA MET A 64 -2.95 -8.25 -9.52
C MET A 64 -1.42 -8.20 -9.61
N ALA A 65 -0.73 -8.16 -8.47
CA ALA A 65 0.74 -8.19 -8.43
C ALA A 65 1.30 -9.49 -9.03
N VAL A 66 0.69 -10.65 -8.73
CA VAL A 66 1.09 -11.94 -9.32
C VAL A 66 0.92 -11.95 -10.83
N VAL A 67 -0.22 -11.46 -11.34
CA VAL A 67 -0.46 -11.35 -12.79
C VAL A 67 0.59 -10.45 -13.44
N MET A 68 0.87 -9.30 -12.84
CA MET A 68 1.88 -8.35 -13.33
C MET A 68 3.27 -8.98 -13.40
N MET A 69 3.69 -9.70 -12.35
CA MET A 69 4.99 -10.39 -12.32
C MET A 69 5.07 -11.49 -13.39
N TYR A 70 3.99 -12.24 -13.59
CA TYR A 70 3.92 -13.26 -14.62
C TYR A 70 4.02 -12.67 -16.03
N GLU A 71 3.29 -11.60 -16.31
CA GLU A 71 3.37 -10.90 -17.60
C GLU A 71 4.75 -10.29 -17.85
N PHE A 72 5.37 -9.72 -16.81
CA PHE A 72 6.72 -9.20 -16.89
C PHE A 72 7.73 -10.32 -17.20
N HIS A 73 7.62 -11.46 -16.51
CA HIS A 73 8.46 -12.62 -16.78
C HIS A 73 8.30 -13.17 -18.19
N ARG A 74 7.06 -13.23 -18.72
CA ARG A 74 6.80 -13.66 -20.11
C ARG A 74 7.37 -12.73 -21.18
N LYS A 75 7.64 -11.47 -20.85
CA LYS A 75 8.17 -10.46 -21.77
C LYS A 75 9.71 -10.38 -21.73
N LEU A 76 10.35 -11.05 -20.77
CA LEU A 76 11.79 -11.24 -20.66
C LEU A 76 12.22 -12.50 -21.42
#